data_AF-A0A286H6V2-F1
#
_entry.id   AF-A0A286H6V2-F1
#
_cell.length_a   1.000
_cell.length_b   1.000
_cell.length_c   1.000
_cell.angle_alpha   90.00
_cell.angle_beta   90.00
_cell.angle_gamma   90.00
#
_symmetry.space_group_name_H-M   'P 1'
#
loop_
_entity.id
_entity.type
_entity.pdbx_description
1 polymer ?
#
loop_
_entity_poly.entity_id
_entity_poly.type
_entity_poly.pdbx_seq_one_letter_code
_entity_poly.pdbx_strand_id
1 'polypeptide(L)'
;MSFAQDPDRGRPPKQVNALLGLFDKPPQRDWLVWWTVGLMVIAGLSIAFPAEETARTTSLPRWADALLATVVFGVLFGFFPAYLRLLVRRVRFRRSAATTQEQQVPDGGGGSVSGSRRYSPSKKVSGGRGPAQQSAPGRSAPAAPQEQQVPPPSSARPADLIERGNALSAEPPGVSPHVEEGRPAVGPVTIGALDLTRVRNSGILSQARHDLPYPIARAARIVQQAPTMKETYEAVLRAAEAISTVLGISATLWARRYGVTTTELRKLQRAFQRNVSWGVWTDAARSVQGPMAGHPHALPGMAEALRSGKVGTPLVSDLQDLAKERNRWAHGRGPRNQLEASQRLEEVYPLFERALSNAGFLGGVTWILVNDSKLQRRERDFQIRAAKGMGDHPDFDVMTFTSPTALAEDTFYLLTPDGPMDMTPLVVFRPCPACHQQEVAYAEGLDDRKGVAFKTFDRGHVVYDSSLVEELRHLVEDEGNGRESDTA
;
A
#
# COMPACT_ATOMS: atom_id res chain seq x y z
N MET A 1 17.20 8.36 -30.99
CA MET A 1 16.18 8.61 -29.95
C MET A 1 16.91 9.20 -28.76
N SER A 2 16.74 10.50 -28.54
CA SER A 2 17.40 11.23 -27.45
C SER A 2 16.67 10.91 -26.15
N PHE A 3 17.37 10.31 -25.19
CA PHE A 3 16.89 10.20 -23.82
C PHE A 3 16.90 11.60 -23.21
N ALA A 4 15.77 12.29 -23.27
CA ALA A 4 15.53 13.46 -22.44
C ALA A 4 15.59 12.99 -20.97
N GLN A 5 16.73 13.22 -20.32
CA GLN A 5 16.86 13.11 -18.88
C GLN A 5 15.82 14.04 -18.24
N ASP A 6 14.89 13.45 -17.50
CA ASP A 6 13.90 14.16 -16.69
C ASP A 6 14.65 15.02 -15.67
N PRO A 7 14.60 16.37 -15.77
CA PRO A 7 15.36 17.27 -14.90
C PRO A 7 14.88 17.26 -13.44
N ASP A 8 13.84 16.49 -13.11
CA ASP A 8 13.29 16.40 -11.76
C ASP A 8 13.69 15.13 -10.98
N ARG A 9 14.51 14.23 -11.56
CA ARG A 9 15.11 13.08 -10.83
C ARG A 9 16.16 13.58 -9.83
N GLY A 10 15.76 13.72 -8.57
CA GLY A 10 16.67 14.06 -7.46
C GLY A 10 16.19 15.19 -6.54
N ARG A 11 14.98 15.73 -6.73
CA ARG A 11 14.43 16.64 -5.73
C ARG A 11 14.24 15.89 -4.41
N PRO A 12 14.81 16.36 -3.28
CA PRO A 12 14.54 15.76 -1.99
C PRO A 12 13.03 15.76 -1.73
N PRO A 13 12.48 14.73 -1.06
CA PRO A 13 11.06 14.69 -0.72
C PRO A 13 10.68 16.01 -0.06
N LYS A 14 9.58 16.63 -0.51
CA LYS A 14 9.05 17.87 0.09
C LYS A 14 8.93 17.62 1.60
N GLN A 15 9.89 18.13 2.38
CA GLN A 15 9.80 18.15 3.82
C GLN A 15 8.52 18.93 4.15
N VAL A 16 7.50 18.18 4.59
CA VAL A 16 6.31 18.75 5.21
C VAL A 16 6.85 19.52 6.40
N ASN A 17 6.80 20.86 6.33
CA ASN A 17 7.41 21.71 7.32
C ASN A 17 6.71 21.47 8.65
N ALA A 18 7.38 20.73 9.53
CA ALA A 18 6.93 20.36 10.86
C ALA A 18 6.89 21.54 11.84
N LEU A 19 7.24 22.76 11.40
CA LEU A 19 6.99 23.97 12.18
C LEU A 19 5.49 24.35 12.09
N LEU A 20 4.72 23.69 12.96
CA LEU A 20 3.37 24.06 13.41
C LEU A 20 2.21 23.87 12.42
N GLY A 21 2.42 23.35 11.21
CA GLY A 21 1.34 23.13 10.24
C GLY A 21 0.58 24.41 9.84
N LEU A 22 1.15 25.58 10.13
CA LEU A 22 0.51 26.89 9.98
C LEU A 22 0.74 27.47 8.56
N PHE A 23 1.80 27.03 7.88
CA PHE A 23 2.21 27.54 6.57
C PHE A 23 2.09 26.47 5.48
N ASP A 24 1.53 26.85 4.33
CA ASP A 24 1.23 25.93 3.21
C ASP A 24 2.49 25.54 2.40
N LYS A 25 3.58 26.28 2.59
CA LYS A 25 4.85 26.14 1.87
C LYS A 25 6.00 26.23 2.88
N PRO A 26 7.22 25.77 2.51
CA PRO A 26 8.41 26.05 3.31
C PRO A 26 8.50 27.54 3.63
N PRO A 27 8.92 27.94 4.84
CA PRO A 27 8.93 29.34 5.28
C PRO A 27 9.57 30.29 4.25
N GLN A 28 10.66 29.85 3.61
CA GLN A 28 11.32 30.63 2.55
C GLN A 28 10.48 30.87 1.28
N ARG A 29 9.40 30.11 1.04
CA ARG A 29 8.54 30.18 -0.15
C ARG A 29 7.12 30.67 0.15
N ASP A 30 6.79 30.97 1.41
CA ASP A 30 5.51 31.56 1.78
C ASP A 30 5.65 33.08 1.87
N TRP A 31 4.93 33.80 1.02
CA TRP A 31 4.99 35.27 0.96
C TRP A 31 4.50 35.91 2.28
N LEU A 32 3.61 35.22 3.02
CA LEU A 32 3.06 35.71 4.28
C LEU A 32 4.12 35.73 5.39
N VAL A 33 5.05 34.77 5.37
CA VAL A 33 6.18 34.71 6.31
C VAL A 33 7.07 35.93 6.11
N TRP A 34 7.48 36.22 4.87
CA TRP A 34 8.32 37.37 4.57
C TRP A 34 7.63 38.70 4.83
N TRP A 35 6.33 38.80 4.58
CA TRP A 35 5.53 39.96 4.93
C TRP A 35 5.53 40.22 6.45
N THR A 36 5.35 39.17 7.25
CA THR A 36 5.40 39.24 8.72
C THR A 36 6.76 39.70 9.22
N VAL A 37 7.83 39.09 8.71
CA VAL A 37 9.21 39.46 9.06
C VAL A 37 9.48 40.92 8.69
N GLY A 38 9.03 41.36 7.50
CA GLY A 38 9.14 42.75 7.08
C GLY A 38 8.45 43.73 8.03
N LEU A 39 7.20 43.44 8.43
CA LEU A 39 6.47 44.28 9.38
C LEU A 39 7.11 44.30 10.78
N MET A 40 7.62 43.16 11.26
CA MET A 40 8.34 43.09 12.53
C MET A 40 9.60 43.95 12.53
N VAL A 41 10.38 43.91 11.44
CA VAL A 41 11.59 44.74 11.28
C VAL A 41 11.23 46.23 11.21
N ILE A 42 10.21 46.60 10.42
CA ILE A 42 9.77 47.99 10.30
C ILE A 42 9.31 48.51 11.67
N ALA A 43 8.46 47.77 12.38
CA ALA A 43 7.96 48.16 13.70
C ALA A 43 9.10 48.32 14.73
N GLY A 44 10.05 47.37 14.75
CA GLY A 44 11.20 47.44 15.64
C GLY A 44 12.10 48.66 15.36
N LEU A 45 12.39 48.94 14.08
CA LEU A 45 13.21 50.09 13.68
C LEU A 45 12.52 51.42 13.94
N SER A 46 11.22 51.55 13.68
CA SER A 46 10.46 52.78 13.92
C SER A 46 10.44 53.20 15.39
N ILE A 47 10.54 52.23 16.32
CA ILE A 47 10.54 52.49 17.76
C ILE A 47 11.97 52.66 18.30
N ALA A 48 12.94 51.92 17.75
CA ALA A 48 14.34 52.07 18.11
C ALA A 48 14.91 53.43 17.68
N PHE A 49 14.44 53.96 16.54
CA PHE A 49 14.90 55.21 15.94
C PHE A 49 13.73 56.18 15.71
N PRO A 50 13.14 56.75 16.78
CA PRO A 50 12.08 57.73 16.62
C PRO A 50 12.65 59.00 15.96
N ALA A 51 11.85 59.64 15.10
CA ALA A 51 12.16 60.97 14.62
C ALA A 51 12.37 61.92 15.82
N GLU A 52 13.43 62.71 15.76
CA GLU A 52 13.75 63.74 16.76
C GLU A 52 12.49 64.58 17.02
N GLU A 53 12.15 64.81 18.29
CA GLU A 53 10.98 65.57 18.82
C GLU A 53 9.77 64.78 19.38
N THR A 54 9.73 63.45 19.33
CA THR A 54 8.65 62.71 20.03
C THR A 54 8.88 62.63 21.55
N ALA A 55 8.05 63.33 22.32
CA ALA A 55 8.06 63.28 23.79
C ALA A 55 7.78 61.85 24.28
N ARG A 56 8.60 61.33 25.21
CA ARG A 56 8.46 59.97 25.75
C ARG A 56 7.15 59.85 26.54
N THR A 57 6.27 58.96 26.10
CA THR A 57 5.01 58.65 26.79
C THR A 57 5.10 57.38 27.64
N THR A 58 6.16 56.58 27.49
CA THR A 58 6.33 55.29 28.17
C THR A 58 7.49 55.33 29.19
N SER A 59 7.31 54.62 30.30
CA SER A 59 8.33 54.48 31.36
C SER A 59 9.34 53.36 31.10
N LEU A 60 9.17 52.61 30.01
CA LEU A 60 10.03 51.47 29.67
C LEU A 60 11.30 51.92 28.93
N PRO A 61 12.41 51.17 29.06
CA PRO A 61 13.57 51.36 28.20
C PRO A 61 13.18 51.16 26.73
N ARG A 62 13.71 52.00 25.83
CA ARG A 62 13.36 51.98 24.39
C ARG A 62 13.52 50.61 23.73
N TRP A 63 14.53 49.84 24.12
CA TRP A 63 14.75 48.50 23.59
C TRP A 63 13.63 47.52 24.00
N ALA A 64 13.04 47.71 25.18
CA ALA A 64 11.95 46.88 25.67
C ALA A 64 10.65 47.23 24.93
N ASP A 65 10.38 48.52 24.68
CA ASP A 65 9.25 48.95 23.86
C ASP A 65 9.36 48.43 22.41
N ALA A 66 10.56 48.48 21.82
CA ALA A 66 10.80 47.95 20.48
C ALA A 66 10.59 46.42 20.41
N LEU A 67 11.04 45.67 21.43
CA LEU A 67 10.85 44.22 21.49
C LEU A 67 9.38 43.86 21.69
N LEU A 68 8.67 44.56 22.60
CA LEU A 68 7.25 44.35 22.84
C LEU A 68 6.43 44.61 21.57
N ALA A 69 6.68 45.74 20.89
CA ALA A 69 6.01 46.05 19.64
C ALA A 69 6.31 45.01 18.55
N THR A 70 7.56 44.57 18.44
CA THR A 70 7.95 43.52 17.49
C THR A 70 7.15 42.23 17.72
N VAL A 71 7.02 41.79 18.98
CA VAL A 71 6.23 40.59 19.35
C VAL A 71 4.75 40.81 19.04
N VAL A 72 4.17 41.94 19.45
CA VAL A 72 2.76 42.25 19.23
C VAL A 72 2.43 42.29 17.74
N PHE A 73 3.26 42.93 16.91
CA PHE A 73 3.08 42.96 15.47
C PHE A 73 3.25 41.57 14.84
N GLY A 74 4.22 40.77 15.28
CA GLY A 74 4.39 39.39 14.81
C GLY A 74 3.16 38.51 15.08
N VAL A 75 2.54 38.67 16.25
CA VAL A 75 1.31 37.94 16.61
C VAL A 75 0.11 38.44 15.79
N LEU A 76 -0.13 39.75 15.75
CA LEU A 76 -1.31 40.34 15.11
C LEU A 76 -1.28 40.22 13.58
N PHE A 77 -0.12 40.38 12.95
CA PHE A 77 0.01 40.42 11.49
C PHE A 77 0.63 39.16 10.89
N GLY A 78 1.21 38.28 11.71
CA GLY A 78 1.74 37.00 11.26
C GLY A 78 0.91 35.82 11.70
N PHE A 79 0.88 35.57 13.01
CA PHE A 79 0.23 34.39 13.56
C PHE A 79 -1.29 34.39 13.32
N PHE A 80 -1.96 35.51 13.62
CA PHE A 80 -3.41 35.60 13.50
C PHE A 80 -3.91 35.43 12.05
N PRO A 81 -3.34 36.08 11.01
CA PRO A 81 -3.75 35.85 9.63
C PRO A 81 -3.46 34.44 9.13
N ALA A 82 -2.32 33.84 9.53
CA ALA A 82 -1.99 32.46 9.18
C ALA A 82 -3.00 31.47 9.79
N TYR A 83 -3.35 31.67 11.06
CA TYR A 83 -4.37 30.87 11.74
C TYR A 83 -5.77 31.05 11.12
N LEU A 84 -6.17 32.29 10.81
CA LEU A 84 -7.46 32.56 10.16
C LEU A 84 -7.56 31.90 8.78
N ARG A 85 -6.48 31.94 8.01
CA ARG A 85 -6.39 31.26 6.71
C ARG A 85 -6.56 29.74 6.85
N LEU A 86 -5.95 29.14 7.86
CA LEU A 86 -6.10 27.71 8.18
C LEU A 86 -7.56 27.36 8.57
N LEU A 87 -8.21 28.20 9.38
CA LEU A 87 -9.63 28.04 9.72
C LEU A 87 -10.54 28.14 8.49
N VAL A 88 -10.37 29.17 7.65
CA VAL A 88 -11.16 29.34 6.42
C VAL A 88 -11.01 28.13 5.50
N ARG A 89 -9.79 27.56 5.42
CA ARG A 89 -9.53 26.35 4.65
C ARG A 89 -10.26 25.13 5.20
N ARG A 90 -10.19 24.89 6.52
CA ARG A 90 -10.92 23.80 7.18
C ARG A 90 -12.44 23.94 6.99
N VAL A 91 -12.97 25.16 7.10
CA VAL A 91 -14.39 25.43 6.88
C VAL A 91 -14.78 25.19 5.43
N ARG A 92 -13.98 25.65 4.45
CA ARG A 92 -14.23 25.37 3.03
C ARG A 92 -14.22 23.87 2.73
N PHE A 93 -13.25 23.14 3.27
CA PHE A 93 -13.17 21.69 3.08
C PHE A 93 -14.41 20.97 3.63
N ARG A 94 -14.86 21.34 4.83
CA ARG A 94 -16.11 20.80 5.44
C ARG A 94 -17.35 21.14 4.61
N ARG A 95 -17.45 22.36 4.07
CA ARG A 95 -18.57 22.76 3.21
C ARG A 95 -18.58 21.99 1.88
N SER A 96 -17.42 21.80 1.27
CA SER A 96 -17.30 21.01 0.04
C SER A 96 -17.66 19.54 0.26
N ALA A 97 -17.30 18.95 1.42
CA ALA A 97 -17.69 17.59 1.77
C ALA A 97 -19.21 17.45 1.99
N ALA A 98 -19.85 18.44 2.61
CA ALA A 98 -21.31 18.43 2.85
C ALA A 98 -22.13 18.57 1.55
N THR A 99 -21.72 19.43 0.62
CA THR A 99 -22.45 19.63 -0.65
C THR A 99 -22.40 18.38 -1.55
N THR A 100 -21.31 17.60 -1.50
CA THR A 100 -21.23 16.34 -2.24
C THR A 100 -22.17 15.26 -1.69
N GLN A 101 -22.54 15.34 -0.41
CA GLN A 101 -23.43 14.36 0.22
C GLN A 101 -24.92 14.65 -0.05
N GLU A 102 -25.29 15.90 -0.28
CA GLU A 102 -26.68 16.33 -0.49
C GLU A 102 -27.16 16.14 -1.94
N GLN A 103 -26.24 15.96 -2.89
CA GLN A 103 -26.56 15.76 -4.31
C GLN A 103 -26.74 14.29 -4.71
N GLN A 104 -26.79 13.38 -3.74
CA GLN A 104 -27.03 11.94 -3.91
C GLN A 104 -28.39 11.46 -3.39
N VAL A 105 -29.38 12.35 -3.26
CA VAL A 105 -30.79 11.96 -3.08
C VAL A 105 -31.44 11.74 -4.45
N PRO A 106 -31.95 10.53 -4.77
CA PRO A 106 -32.64 10.27 -6.02
C PRO A 106 -34.06 10.83 -5.97
N ASP A 107 -34.33 11.78 -6.85
CA ASP A 107 -35.66 12.34 -7.06
C ASP A 107 -36.45 11.47 -8.05
N GLY A 108 -37.49 10.81 -7.54
CA GLY A 108 -38.71 10.37 -8.24
C GLY A 108 -38.61 9.34 -9.39
N GLY A 109 -39.57 8.46 -9.62
CA GLY A 109 -40.92 8.39 -9.11
C GLY A 109 -41.68 7.22 -9.75
N GLY A 110 -42.74 6.79 -9.06
CA GLY A 110 -43.59 5.69 -9.47
C GLY A 110 -44.34 5.96 -10.78
N GLY A 111 -44.29 4.96 -11.66
CA GLY A 111 -45.14 4.86 -12.85
C GLY A 111 -45.84 3.51 -12.84
N SER A 112 -47.05 3.46 -12.30
CA SER A 112 -48.00 2.36 -12.48
C SER A 112 -48.41 2.31 -13.95
N VAL A 113 -47.98 1.30 -14.70
CA VAL A 113 -48.62 0.91 -15.97
C VAL A 113 -48.73 -0.61 -16.06
N SER A 114 -49.94 -1.08 -15.79
CA SER A 114 -50.48 -2.36 -16.23
C SER A 114 -50.48 -2.42 -17.76
N GLY A 115 -49.98 -3.51 -18.34
CA GLY A 115 -49.92 -3.63 -19.80
C GLY A 115 -49.32 -4.93 -20.30
N SER A 116 -50.08 -6.03 -20.18
CA SER A 116 -49.91 -7.24 -20.98
C SER A 116 -49.66 -6.91 -22.45
N ARG A 117 -48.56 -7.37 -23.05
CA ARG A 117 -48.53 -7.66 -24.48
C ARG A 117 -47.55 -8.76 -24.87
N ARG A 118 -48.18 -9.75 -25.52
CA ARG A 118 -47.65 -10.92 -26.19
C ARG A 118 -46.44 -10.63 -27.07
N TYR A 119 -45.42 -11.46 -26.91
CA TYR A 119 -44.43 -11.74 -27.93
C TYR A 119 -45.07 -12.55 -29.07
N SER A 120 -44.90 -12.09 -30.31
CA SER A 120 -44.99 -12.94 -31.50
C SER A 120 -43.98 -12.44 -32.55
N PRO A 121 -43.28 -13.33 -33.27
CA PRO A 121 -42.11 -12.99 -34.08
C PRO A 121 -42.44 -12.86 -35.58
N SER A 122 -41.77 -11.92 -36.26
CA SER A 122 -41.64 -11.83 -37.72
C SER A 122 -40.73 -10.63 -38.02
N LYS A 123 -39.92 -10.55 -39.07
CA LYS A 123 -39.75 -11.35 -40.28
C LYS A 123 -38.45 -10.88 -40.93
N LYS A 124 -37.81 -11.77 -41.69
CA LYS A 124 -36.75 -11.50 -42.66
C LYS A 124 -37.07 -10.31 -43.56
N VAL A 125 -36.08 -9.43 -43.78
CA VAL A 125 -35.93 -8.70 -45.05
C VAL A 125 -34.47 -8.73 -45.47
N SER A 126 -34.29 -9.16 -46.70
CA SER A 126 -33.07 -9.29 -47.50
C SER A 126 -32.71 -7.97 -48.19
N GLY A 127 -31.40 -7.76 -48.40
CA GLY A 127 -30.86 -7.25 -49.67
C GLY A 127 -30.62 -5.75 -49.77
N GLY A 128 -29.35 -5.37 -49.98
CA GLY A 128 -28.96 -4.04 -50.43
C GLY A 128 -27.44 -3.97 -50.64
N ARG A 129 -27.00 -3.61 -51.84
CA ARG A 129 -25.71 -3.90 -52.46
C ARG A 129 -24.92 -2.61 -52.69
N GLY A 130 -23.70 -2.51 -52.11
CA GLY A 130 -22.54 -1.70 -52.54
C GLY A 130 -22.66 -0.17 -52.55
N PRO A 131 -21.58 0.60 -52.89
CA PRO A 131 -20.20 0.17 -53.21
C PRO A 131 -19.08 1.06 -52.58
N ALA A 132 -17.84 0.78 -53.01
CA ALA A 132 -16.65 1.66 -53.07
C ALA A 132 -15.73 1.75 -51.83
N GLN A 133 -14.78 0.80 -51.75
CA GLN A 133 -13.48 0.99 -51.13
C GLN A 133 -12.60 1.85 -52.04
N GLN A 134 -12.25 3.05 -51.58
CA GLN A 134 -11.17 3.87 -52.15
C GLN A 134 -9.87 3.55 -51.42
N SER A 135 -8.90 3.06 -52.19
CA SER A 135 -7.50 2.92 -51.84
C SER A 135 -6.86 4.31 -51.71
N ALA A 136 -6.04 4.50 -50.66
CA ALA A 136 -5.14 5.63 -50.53
C ALA A 136 -3.73 5.14 -50.11
N PRO A 137 -2.67 5.89 -50.47
CA PRO A 137 -1.37 5.32 -50.80
C PRO A 137 -0.35 5.33 -49.67
N GLY A 138 0.76 4.65 -49.95
CA GLY A 138 1.85 4.30 -49.04
C GLY A 138 2.46 5.46 -48.25
N ARG A 139 2.87 5.11 -47.03
CA ARG A 139 3.85 5.86 -46.24
C ARG A 139 5.08 5.00 -46.04
N SER A 140 6.18 5.56 -46.52
CA SER A 140 7.55 5.07 -46.42
C SER A 140 7.99 4.91 -44.97
N ALA A 141 8.58 3.76 -44.66
CA ALA A 141 9.27 3.50 -43.41
C ALA A 141 10.63 4.24 -43.38
N PRO A 142 10.98 4.97 -42.30
CA PRO A 142 12.35 5.41 -42.09
C PRO A 142 13.21 4.28 -41.51
N ALA A 143 14.44 4.23 -41.99
CA ALA A 143 15.48 3.25 -41.71
C ALA A 143 15.81 3.08 -40.21
N ALA A 144 16.09 1.84 -39.83
CA ALA A 144 16.65 1.45 -38.55
C ALA A 144 18.09 2.00 -38.40
N PRO A 145 18.47 2.58 -37.25
CA PRO A 145 19.86 2.88 -36.95
C PRO A 145 20.63 1.60 -36.63
N GLN A 146 21.81 1.47 -37.23
CA GLN A 146 22.78 0.41 -37.00
C GLN A 146 23.20 0.32 -35.53
N GLU A 147 23.20 -0.90 -35.03
CA GLU A 147 23.63 -1.32 -33.70
C GLU A 147 25.16 -1.26 -33.62
N GLN A 148 25.67 -0.29 -32.84
CA GLN A 148 27.11 -0.10 -32.63
C GLN A 148 27.57 -1.06 -31.53
N GLN A 149 28.25 -2.14 -31.95
CA GLN A 149 28.85 -3.13 -31.04
C GLN A 149 29.90 -2.49 -30.13
N VAL A 150 29.70 -2.59 -28.83
CA VAL A 150 30.69 -2.25 -27.79
C VAL A 150 31.40 -3.54 -27.37
N PRO A 151 32.75 -3.58 -27.34
CA PRO A 151 33.50 -4.77 -26.92
C PRO A 151 33.44 -4.98 -25.40
N PRO A 152 33.55 -6.23 -24.91
CA PRO A 152 33.52 -6.53 -23.48
C PRO A 152 34.82 -6.11 -22.78
N PRO A 153 34.77 -5.59 -21.54
CA PRO A 153 35.97 -5.34 -20.75
C PRO A 153 36.60 -6.63 -20.23
N SER A 154 37.91 -6.66 -20.40
CA SER A 154 38.89 -7.68 -20.06
C SER A 154 38.87 -8.08 -18.58
N SER A 155 38.94 -9.39 -18.36
CA SER A 155 39.19 -10.07 -17.10
C SER A 155 40.60 -9.79 -16.58
N ALA A 156 40.72 -9.13 -15.43
CA ALA A 156 41.96 -9.05 -14.66
C ALA A 156 41.87 -9.97 -13.43
N ARG A 157 42.62 -11.08 -13.50
CA ARG A 157 43.09 -11.88 -12.37
C ARG A 157 44.10 -11.06 -11.54
N PRO A 158 44.19 -11.33 -10.24
CA PRO A 158 45.51 -11.49 -9.62
C PRO A 158 45.71 -12.91 -9.12
N ALA A 159 46.88 -13.44 -9.48
CA ALA A 159 47.45 -14.68 -8.99
C ALA A 159 48.16 -14.47 -7.65
N ASP A 160 48.21 -15.57 -6.90
CA ASP A 160 49.30 -16.04 -6.06
C ASP A 160 49.83 -15.18 -4.91
N LEU A 161 49.58 -15.67 -3.69
CA LEU A 161 50.58 -15.71 -2.63
C LEU A 161 50.60 -17.11 -2.00
N ILE A 162 51.74 -17.75 -2.21
CA ILE A 162 52.22 -19.01 -1.64
C ILE A 162 52.81 -18.73 -0.25
N GLU A 163 52.53 -19.60 0.73
CA GLU A 163 53.51 -20.14 1.71
C GLU A 163 52.81 -21.19 2.60
N ARG A 164 53.05 -22.49 2.39
CA ARG A 164 54.08 -23.35 3.02
C ARG A 164 53.94 -23.49 4.54
N GLY A 165 53.60 -24.71 4.98
CA GLY A 165 53.64 -25.15 6.37
C GLY A 165 53.48 -26.67 6.50
N ASN A 166 54.62 -27.34 6.63
CA ASN A 166 54.89 -28.79 6.67
C ASN A 166 54.03 -29.69 7.59
N ALA A 167 53.83 -30.92 7.08
CA ALA A 167 54.08 -32.24 7.67
C ALA A 167 53.63 -32.54 9.12
N LEU A 168 52.86 -33.62 9.27
CA LEU A 168 53.27 -34.84 9.97
C LEU A 168 52.26 -35.97 9.76
N SER A 169 52.75 -37.04 9.14
CA SER A 169 52.13 -38.36 9.04
C SER A 169 52.09 -39.04 10.41
N ALA A 170 50.97 -39.70 10.72
CA ALA A 170 50.93 -40.80 11.68
C ALA A 170 49.83 -41.79 11.27
N GLU A 171 50.25 -42.95 10.75
CA GLU A 171 49.42 -44.15 10.64
C GLU A 171 49.15 -44.73 12.03
N PRO A 172 47.93 -45.22 12.29
CA PRO A 172 47.69 -46.24 13.29
C PRO A 172 47.44 -47.62 12.64
N PRO A 173 47.75 -48.72 13.36
CA PRO A 173 47.90 -50.05 12.81
C PRO A 173 46.55 -50.75 12.53
N GLY A 174 46.61 -51.65 11.56
CA GLY A 174 45.52 -52.49 11.11
C GLY A 174 44.96 -53.42 12.20
N VAL A 175 43.63 -53.46 12.25
CA VAL A 175 42.85 -54.52 12.90
C VAL A 175 41.98 -55.13 11.81
N SER A 176 42.17 -56.43 11.57
CA SER A 176 41.40 -57.23 10.61
C SER A 176 39.93 -57.35 11.04
N PRO A 177 38.99 -57.42 10.08
CA PRO A 177 37.56 -57.43 10.38
C PRO A 177 37.08 -58.83 10.75
N HIS A 178 36.32 -58.92 11.84
CA HIS A 178 35.39 -60.03 12.05
C HIS A 178 34.23 -59.88 11.06
N VAL A 179 34.05 -60.91 10.23
CA VAL A 179 32.88 -61.08 9.36
C VAL A 179 31.71 -61.46 10.24
N GLU A 180 30.84 -60.50 10.53
CA GLU A 180 29.54 -60.71 11.17
C GLU A 180 28.48 -60.79 10.06
N GLU A 181 27.80 -61.93 9.97
CA GLU A 181 26.77 -62.23 8.97
C GLU A 181 25.56 -61.28 9.08
N GLY A 182 25.56 -60.24 8.24
CA GLY A 182 24.49 -60.01 7.25
C GLY A 182 23.05 -59.86 7.74
N ARG A 183 22.77 -58.93 8.67
CA ARG A 183 21.48 -58.21 8.60
C ARG A 183 21.57 -57.20 7.44
N PRO A 184 20.60 -57.15 6.50
CA PRO A 184 20.63 -56.16 5.44
C PRO A 184 20.63 -54.78 6.09
N ALA A 185 21.72 -54.04 5.88
CA ALA A 185 21.81 -52.64 6.28
C ALA A 185 20.64 -51.92 5.62
N VAL A 186 19.67 -51.51 6.44
CA VAL A 186 18.63 -50.57 6.01
C VAL A 186 19.39 -49.34 5.55
N GLY A 187 19.46 -49.15 4.22
CA GLY A 187 20.17 -48.02 3.63
C GLY A 187 19.69 -46.71 4.24
N PRO A 188 20.52 -45.64 4.21
CA PRO A 188 20.11 -44.35 4.75
C PRO A 188 18.76 -43.98 4.14
N VAL A 189 17.73 -43.91 5.00
CA VAL A 189 16.40 -43.48 4.59
C VAL A 189 16.59 -42.08 4.06
N THR A 190 16.49 -41.91 2.75
CA THR A 190 16.50 -40.61 2.09
C THR A 190 15.25 -39.89 2.56
N ILE A 191 15.39 -39.08 3.61
CA ILE A 191 14.37 -38.12 4.02
C ILE A 191 14.15 -37.24 2.79
N GLY A 192 12.93 -37.28 2.25
CA GLY A 192 12.55 -36.56 1.03
C GLY A 192 12.46 -35.06 1.27
N ALA A 193 13.59 -34.44 1.60
CA ALA A 193 13.69 -33.01 1.85
C ALA A 193 13.15 -32.23 0.65
N LEU A 194 12.20 -31.33 0.89
CA LEU A 194 11.71 -30.41 -0.14
C LEU A 194 12.88 -29.72 -0.84
N ASP A 195 12.97 -29.85 -2.16
CA ASP A 195 14.03 -29.21 -2.95
C ASP A 195 13.75 -27.70 -3.10
N LEU A 196 14.67 -26.85 -2.60
CA LEU A 196 14.59 -25.40 -2.77
C LEU A 196 14.56 -24.99 -4.24
N THR A 197 15.11 -25.81 -5.14
CA THR A 197 15.06 -25.59 -6.58
C THR A 197 13.61 -25.60 -7.08
N ARG A 198 12.76 -26.48 -6.52
CA ARG A 198 11.32 -26.52 -6.85
C ARG A 198 10.62 -25.25 -6.39
N VAL A 199 10.93 -24.75 -5.19
CA VAL A 199 10.36 -23.50 -4.67
C VAL A 199 10.78 -22.31 -5.55
N ARG A 200 12.08 -22.21 -5.85
CA ARG A 200 12.67 -21.15 -6.70
C ARG A 200 12.07 -21.11 -8.10
N ASN A 201 11.80 -22.29 -8.68
CA ASN A 201 11.26 -22.43 -10.02
C ASN A 201 9.72 -22.58 -10.04
N SER A 202 9.02 -22.33 -8.93
CA SER A 202 7.56 -22.41 -8.91
C SER A 202 6.95 -21.36 -9.84
N GLY A 203 6.17 -21.83 -10.82
CA GLY A 203 5.42 -20.96 -11.74
C GLY A 203 4.38 -20.09 -11.02
N ILE A 204 3.79 -20.60 -9.92
CA ILE A 204 2.79 -19.86 -9.13
C ILE A 204 3.44 -18.65 -8.46
N LEU A 205 4.64 -18.81 -7.88
CA LEU A 205 5.40 -17.70 -7.29
C LEU A 205 5.82 -16.68 -8.36
N SER A 206 6.26 -17.14 -9.52
CA SER A 206 6.62 -16.25 -10.64
C SER A 206 5.42 -15.45 -11.15
N GLN A 207 4.25 -16.09 -11.30
CA GLN A 207 3.01 -15.41 -11.68
C GLN A 207 2.61 -14.37 -10.62
N ALA A 208 2.66 -14.75 -9.34
CA ALA A 208 2.31 -13.87 -8.23
C ALA A 208 3.18 -12.61 -8.18
N ARG A 209 4.48 -12.72 -8.51
CA ARG A 209 5.41 -11.59 -8.55
C ARG A 209 5.11 -10.57 -9.64
N HIS A 210 4.37 -10.95 -10.67
CA HIS A 210 3.97 -10.06 -11.75
C HIS A 210 2.57 -9.50 -11.55
N ASP A 211 1.63 -10.36 -11.15
CA ASP A 211 0.21 -10.04 -11.26
C ASP A 211 -0.41 -9.53 -9.96
N LEU A 212 0.13 -9.87 -8.80
CA LEU A 212 -0.51 -9.57 -7.52
C LEU A 212 -0.12 -8.19 -6.98
N PRO A 213 -0.92 -7.63 -6.06
CA PRO A 213 -0.58 -6.38 -5.36
C PRO A 213 0.82 -6.46 -4.75
N TYR A 214 1.54 -5.33 -4.78
CA TYR A 214 2.94 -5.23 -4.38
C TYR A 214 3.28 -5.93 -3.07
N PRO A 215 2.48 -5.80 -1.99
CA PRO A 215 2.75 -6.53 -0.74
C PRO A 215 2.88 -8.05 -0.90
N ILE A 216 2.03 -8.67 -1.73
CA ILE A 216 2.03 -10.11 -1.96
C ILE A 216 3.13 -10.49 -2.94
N ALA A 217 3.24 -9.74 -4.05
CA ALA A 217 4.24 -9.99 -5.09
C ALA A 217 5.67 -9.90 -4.52
N ARG A 218 5.93 -8.90 -3.68
CA ARG A 218 7.20 -8.73 -2.97
C ARG A 218 7.47 -9.87 -2.01
N ALA A 219 6.48 -10.29 -1.22
CA ALA A 219 6.65 -11.42 -0.32
C ALA A 219 6.91 -12.74 -1.07
N ALA A 220 6.25 -12.97 -2.21
CA ALA A 220 6.51 -14.10 -3.09
C ALA A 220 7.96 -14.10 -3.63
N ARG A 221 8.49 -12.92 -4.00
CA ARG A 221 9.90 -12.77 -4.36
C ARG A 221 10.83 -13.18 -3.22
N ILE A 222 10.54 -12.77 -1.98
CA ILE A 222 11.35 -13.14 -0.81
C ILE A 222 11.37 -14.65 -0.61
N VAL A 223 10.21 -15.33 -0.78
CA VAL A 223 10.14 -16.81 -0.75
C VAL A 223 11.07 -17.44 -1.78
N GLN A 224 11.03 -16.97 -3.03
CA GLN A 224 11.91 -17.48 -4.09
C GLN A 224 13.38 -17.19 -3.84
N GLN A 225 13.72 -16.03 -3.26
CA GLN A 225 15.11 -15.59 -3.07
C GLN A 225 15.75 -16.11 -1.77
N ALA A 226 14.96 -16.75 -0.90
CA ALA A 226 15.47 -17.28 0.36
C ALA A 226 16.60 -18.31 0.14
N PRO A 227 17.77 -18.13 0.79
CA PRO A 227 18.95 -18.97 0.58
C PRO A 227 18.87 -20.31 1.32
N THR A 228 18.15 -20.38 2.45
CA THR A 228 18.10 -21.57 3.32
C THR A 228 16.67 -22.05 3.59
N MET A 229 16.49 -23.32 3.96
CA MET A 229 15.16 -23.89 4.26
C MET A 229 14.46 -23.12 5.37
N LYS A 230 15.21 -22.73 6.41
CA LYS A 230 14.70 -21.93 7.52
C LYS A 230 14.20 -20.56 7.04
N GLU A 231 14.98 -19.86 6.22
CA GLU A 231 14.56 -18.56 5.66
C GLU A 231 13.37 -18.70 4.71
N THR A 232 13.31 -19.76 3.91
CA THR A 232 12.15 -20.04 3.04
C THR A 232 10.90 -20.29 3.89
N TYR A 233 11.00 -21.06 4.97
CA TYR A 233 9.91 -21.29 5.91
C TYR A 233 9.40 -19.98 6.52
N GLU A 234 10.30 -19.13 7.03
CA GLU A 234 9.91 -17.82 7.58
C GLU A 234 9.27 -16.92 6.52
N ALA A 235 9.83 -16.90 5.30
CA ALA A 235 9.30 -16.14 4.18
C ALA A 235 7.90 -16.60 3.76
N VAL A 236 7.63 -17.91 3.76
CA VAL A 236 6.32 -18.49 3.46
C VAL A 236 5.27 -17.98 4.44
N LEU A 237 5.58 -18.00 5.75
CA LEU A 237 4.65 -17.51 6.78
C LEU A 237 4.39 -16.00 6.63
N ARG A 238 5.42 -15.21 6.32
CA ARG A 238 5.26 -13.76 6.06
C ARG A 238 4.44 -13.49 4.80
N ALA A 239 4.64 -14.26 3.73
CA ALA A 239 3.86 -14.13 2.50
C ALA A 239 2.39 -14.48 2.73
N ALA A 240 2.09 -15.50 3.54
CA ALA A 240 0.73 -15.83 3.94
C ALA A 240 0.06 -14.74 4.81
N GLU A 241 0.83 -14.10 5.71
CA GLU A 241 0.37 -12.92 6.45
C GLU A 241 0.04 -11.77 5.47
N ALA A 242 0.90 -11.50 4.49
CA ALA A 242 0.66 -10.46 3.48
C ALA A 242 -0.62 -10.71 2.67
N ILE A 243 -0.87 -11.95 2.23
CA ILE A 243 -2.14 -12.32 1.55
C ILE A 243 -3.33 -12.01 2.45
N SER A 244 -3.29 -12.44 3.70
CA SER A 244 -4.39 -12.27 4.66
C SER A 244 -4.67 -10.79 4.96
N THR A 245 -3.61 -9.99 5.12
CA THR A 245 -3.72 -8.55 5.36
C THR A 245 -4.30 -7.83 4.14
N VAL A 246 -3.84 -8.13 2.92
CA VAL A 246 -4.40 -7.54 1.70
C VAL A 246 -5.87 -7.91 1.51
N LEU A 247 -6.25 -9.16 1.77
CA LEU A 247 -7.66 -9.60 1.77
C LEU A 247 -8.49 -8.83 2.80
N GLY A 248 -8.00 -8.75 4.04
CA GLY A 248 -8.67 -8.05 5.13
C GLY A 248 -8.86 -6.57 4.86
N ILE A 249 -7.85 -5.89 4.31
CA ILE A 249 -7.92 -4.48 3.91
C ILE A 249 -8.97 -4.32 2.80
N SER A 250 -8.89 -5.12 1.73
CA SER A 250 -9.80 -5.02 0.58
C SER A 250 -11.26 -5.24 1.00
N ALA A 251 -11.50 -6.24 1.87
CA ALA A 251 -12.80 -6.52 2.46
C ALA A 251 -13.32 -5.37 3.31
N THR A 252 -12.46 -4.78 4.14
CA THR A 252 -12.83 -3.67 5.05
C THR A 252 -13.17 -2.41 4.26
N LEU A 253 -12.39 -2.09 3.22
CA LEU A 253 -12.66 -0.95 2.33
C LEU A 253 -13.98 -1.11 1.59
N TRP A 254 -14.22 -2.30 1.02
CA TRP A 254 -15.47 -2.62 0.37
C TRP A 254 -16.65 -2.50 1.35
N ALA A 255 -16.54 -3.12 2.53
CA ALA A 255 -17.61 -3.10 3.51
C ALA A 255 -17.93 -1.67 3.98
N ARG A 256 -16.91 -0.84 4.22
CA ARG A 256 -17.07 0.57 4.55
C ARG A 256 -17.77 1.34 3.43
N ARG A 257 -17.37 1.12 2.17
CA ARG A 257 -17.93 1.84 1.01
C ARG A 257 -19.43 1.58 0.84
N TYR A 258 -19.88 0.36 1.15
CA TYR A 258 -21.27 -0.07 0.94
C TYR A 258 -22.05 -0.28 2.25
N GLY A 259 -21.56 0.24 3.39
CA GLY A 259 -22.28 0.18 4.67
C GLY A 259 -22.51 -1.23 5.22
N VAL A 260 -21.66 -2.20 4.86
CA VAL A 260 -21.77 -3.58 5.36
C VAL A 260 -21.09 -3.69 6.72
N THR A 261 -21.81 -4.20 7.70
CA THR A 261 -21.30 -4.46 9.05
C THR A 261 -21.38 -5.94 9.40
N THR A 262 -20.37 -6.44 10.09
CA THR A 262 -20.32 -7.82 10.60
C THR A 262 -19.71 -7.83 12.00
N THR A 263 -19.91 -8.89 12.76
CA THR A 263 -19.30 -9.04 14.08
C THR A 263 -17.77 -9.05 14.02
N GLU A 264 -17.21 -9.60 12.96
CA GLU A 264 -15.77 -9.72 12.73
C GLU A 264 -15.14 -8.39 12.30
N LEU A 265 -15.83 -7.58 11.50
CA LEU A 265 -15.40 -6.21 11.20
C LEU A 265 -15.37 -5.35 12.48
N ARG A 266 -16.35 -5.53 13.37
CA ARG A 266 -16.36 -4.87 14.69
C ARG A 266 -15.23 -5.34 15.60
N LYS A 267 -14.90 -6.64 15.56
CA LYS A 267 -13.71 -7.17 16.25
C LYS A 267 -12.43 -6.56 15.69
N LEU A 268 -12.31 -6.42 14.37
CA LEU A 268 -11.19 -5.75 13.71
C LEU A 268 -11.07 -4.28 14.15
N GLN A 269 -12.17 -3.54 14.15
CA GLN A 269 -12.22 -2.16 14.64
C GLN A 269 -11.69 -2.04 16.08
N ARG A 270 -12.19 -2.87 17.00
CA ARG A 270 -11.70 -2.89 18.38
C ARG A 270 -10.24 -3.34 18.50
N ALA A 271 -9.78 -4.22 17.62
CA ALA A 271 -8.40 -4.71 17.63
C ALA A 271 -7.39 -3.61 17.32
N PHE A 272 -7.75 -2.57 16.56
CA PHE A 272 -6.88 -1.40 16.36
C PHE A 272 -6.51 -0.69 17.67
N GLN A 273 -7.28 -0.84 18.76
CA GLN A 273 -6.91 -0.23 20.05
C GLN A 273 -5.73 -0.92 20.75
N ARG A 274 -5.31 -2.11 20.30
CA ARG A 274 -4.26 -2.91 20.96
C ARG A 274 -3.18 -3.39 20.01
N ASN A 275 -3.59 -3.88 18.85
CA ASN A 275 -2.84 -4.30 17.67
C ASN A 275 -3.66 -5.40 16.97
N VAL A 276 -3.80 -5.30 15.66
CA VAL A 276 -4.52 -6.25 14.82
C VAL A 276 -3.63 -7.46 14.58
N SER A 277 -4.06 -8.62 15.06
CA SER A 277 -3.37 -9.88 14.79
C SER A 277 -3.71 -10.39 13.39
N TRP A 278 -2.85 -11.26 12.84
CA TRP A 278 -3.08 -11.91 11.54
C TRP A 278 -4.48 -12.55 11.46
N GLY A 279 -4.88 -13.35 12.46
CA GLY A 279 -6.18 -14.04 12.44
C GLY A 279 -7.38 -13.08 12.32
N VAL A 280 -7.28 -11.87 12.89
CA VAL A 280 -8.35 -10.87 12.82
C VAL A 280 -8.56 -10.37 11.39
N TRP A 281 -7.50 -10.19 10.60
CA TRP A 281 -7.62 -9.83 9.18
C TRP A 281 -8.32 -10.91 8.37
N THR A 282 -7.96 -12.17 8.59
CA THR A 282 -8.57 -13.31 7.88
C THR A 282 -10.05 -13.47 8.24
N ASP A 283 -10.42 -13.30 9.51
CA ASP A 283 -11.81 -13.38 9.96
C ASP A 283 -12.66 -12.23 9.42
N ALA A 284 -12.12 -11.01 9.39
CA ALA A 284 -12.77 -9.85 8.77
C ALA A 284 -13.04 -10.10 7.28
N ALA A 285 -12.04 -10.58 6.55
CA ALA A 285 -12.19 -10.93 5.14
C ALA A 285 -13.26 -12.00 4.92
N ARG A 286 -13.26 -13.10 5.68
CA ARG A 286 -14.28 -14.15 5.57
C ARG A 286 -15.68 -13.61 5.83
N SER A 287 -15.84 -12.72 6.80
CA SER A 287 -17.17 -12.26 7.25
C SER A 287 -17.97 -11.53 6.17
N VAL A 288 -17.30 -10.88 5.22
CA VAL A 288 -17.96 -10.14 4.13
C VAL A 288 -18.36 -11.03 2.95
N GLN A 289 -18.02 -12.32 2.97
CA GLN A 289 -18.29 -13.25 1.86
C GLN A 289 -19.78 -13.29 1.49
N GLY A 290 -20.65 -13.52 2.48
CA GLY A 290 -22.10 -13.60 2.27
C GLY A 290 -22.68 -12.29 1.73
N PRO A 291 -22.46 -11.15 2.41
CA PRO A 291 -22.87 -9.83 1.91
C PRO A 291 -22.35 -9.51 0.51
N MET A 292 -21.09 -9.85 0.21
CA MET A 292 -20.47 -9.52 -1.08
C MET A 292 -20.98 -10.39 -2.23
N ALA A 293 -21.30 -11.68 -1.99
CA ALA A 293 -21.70 -12.61 -3.05
C ALA A 293 -22.95 -12.18 -3.82
N GLY A 294 -23.88 -11.45 -3.18
CA GLY A 294 -25.10 -10.94 -3.81
C GLY A 294 -25.04 -9.46 -4.19
N HIS A 295 -23.91 -8.79 -3.98
CA HIS A 295 -23.84 -7.35 -4.12
C HIS A 295 -23.51 -6.93 -5.57
N PRO A 296 -24.19 -5.92 -6.16
CA PRO A 296 -23.91 -5.45 -7.53
C PRO A 296 -22.46 -5.00 -7.73
N HIS A 297 -21.86 -4.52 -6.66
CA HIS A 297 -20.51 -3.95 -6.62
C HIS A 297 -19.51 -4.88 -5.93
N ALA A 298 -19.69 -6.19 -6.07
CA ALA A 298 -18.77 -7.18 -5.52
C ALA A 298 -17.36 -7.01 -6.10
N LEU A 299 -16.33 -7.15 -5.26
CA LEU A 299 -14.95 -7.19 -5.76
C LEU A 299 -14.74 -8.45 -6.62
N PRO A 300 -14.19 -8.32 -7.85
CA PRO A 300 -14.06 -9.44 -8.78
C PRO A 300 -13.36 -10.64 -8.15
N GLY A 301 -14.02 -11.81 -8.18
CA GLY A 301 -13.50 -13.08 -7.67
C GLY A 301 -13.41 -13.21 -6.14
N MET A 302 -13.56 -12.13 -5.37
CA MET A 302 -13.33 -12.14 -3.93
C MET A 302 -14.37 -12.96 -3.16
N ALA A 303 -15.66 -12.79 -3.46
CA ALA A 303 -16.72 -13.54 -2.79
C ALA A 303 -16.65 -15.06 -3.06
N GLU A 304 -16.19 -15.47 -4.24
CA GLU A 304 -15.95 -16.87 -4.58
C GLU A 304 -14.76 -17.41 -3.81
N ALA A 305 -13.65 -16.67 -3.80
CA ALA A 305 -12.42 -17.08 -3.13
C ALA A 305 -12.53 -17.14 -1.59
N LEU A 306 -13.50 -16.43 -1.01
CA LEU A 306 -13.76 -16.47 0.44
C LEU A 306 -14.79 -17.54 0.84
N ARG A 307 -15.45 -18.20 -0.13
CA ARG A 307 -16.49 -19.20 0.16
C ARG A 307 -15.86 -20.40 0.85
N SER A 308 -16.34 -20.72 2.05
CA SER A 308 -15.94 -21.92 2.79
C SER A 308 -16.86 -23.11 2.49
N GLY A 309 -16.32 -24.34 2.46
CA GLY A 309 -17.11 -25.58 2.41
C GLY A 309 -16.59 -26.59 1.38
N LYS A 310 -17.31 -27.70 1.18
CA LYS A 310 -16.92 -28.78 0.24
C LYS A 310 -16.77 -28.32 -1.22
N VAL A 311 -17.44 -27.22 -1.58
CA VAL A 311 -17.43 -26.63 -2.94
C VAL A 311 -16.62 -25.33 -2.99
N GLY A 312 -16.22 -24.79 -1.83
CA GLY A 312 -15.48 -23.53 -1.75
C GLY A 312 -13.99 -23.71 -1.98
N THR A 313 -13.29 -22.62 -2.29
CA THR A 313 -11.83 -22.65 -2.36
C THR A 313 -11.24 -22.79 -0.95
N PRO A 314 -10.16 -23.55 -0.75
CA PRO A 314 -9.56 -23.73 0.56
C PRO A 314 -8.76 -22.51 1.04
N LEU A 315 -8.88 -21.33 0.40
CA LEU A 315 -8.06 -20.17 0.68
C LEU A 315 -8.08 -19.77 2.16
N VAL A 316 -9.29 -19.59 2.72
CA VAL A 316 -9.44 -19.15 4.11
C VAL A 316 -8.93 -20.21 5.09
N SER A 317 -9.19 -21.49 4.85
CA SER A 317 -8.70 -22.58 5.70
C SER A 317 -7.17 -22.71 5.63
N ASP A 318 -6.59 -22.60 4.43
CA ASP A 318 -5.15 -22.68 4.22
C ASP A 318 -4.43 -21.54 4.95
N LEU A 319 -4.96 -20.31 4.86
CA LEU A 319 -4.44 -19.15 5.59
C LEU A 319 -4.59 -19.30 7.11
N GLN A 320 -5.69 -19.88 7.60
CA GLN A 320 -5.88 -20.16 9.02
C GLN A 320 -4.90 -21.20 9.55
N ASP A 321 -4.59 -22.24 8.78
CA ASP A 321 -3.62 -23.26 9.16
C ASP A 321 -2.18 -22.70 9.15
N LEU A 322 -1.85 -21.84 8.18
CA LEU A 322 -0.58 -21.09 8.16
C LEU A 322 -0.47 -20.11 9.33
N ALA A 323 -1.56 -19.45 9.72
CA ALA A 323 -1.60 -18.57 10.89
C ALA A 323 -1.37 -19.35 12.20
N LYS A 324 -1.95 -20.57 12.33
CA LYS A 324 -1.66 -21.47 13.46
C LYS A 324 -0.18 -21.83 13.50
N GLU A 325 0.44 -22.10 12.35
CA GLU A 325 1.87 -22.39 12.28
C GLU A 325 2.72 -21.19 12.72
N ARG A 326 2.41 -19.98 12.26
CA ARG A 326 3.09 -18.76 12.72
C ARG A 326 2.96 -18.55 14.23
N ASN A 327 1.79 -18.84 14.80
CA ASN A 327 1.60 -18.76 16.25
C ASN A 327 2.45 -19.81 16.98
N ARG A 328 2.53 -21.06 16.47
CA ARG A 328 3.44 -22.08 17.01
C ARG A 328 4.88 -21.58 17.01
N TRP A 329 5.32 -20.98 15.90
CA TRP A 329 6.66 -20.40 15.79
C TRP A 329 6.89 -19.27 16.81
N ALA A 330 5.98 -18.31 16.90
CA ALA A 330 6.06 -17.18 17.83
C ALA A 330 6.13 -17.63 19.31
N HIS A 331 5.57 -18.80 19.64
CA HIS A 331 5.66 -19.43 20.97
C HIS A 331 6.88 -20.35 21.13
N GLY A 332 7.95 -20.14 20.35
CA GLY A 332 9.22 -20.85 20.50
C GLY A 332 9.23 -22.28 19.95
N ARG A 333 8.19 -22.70 19.21
CA ARG A 333 8.08 -24.03 18.58
C ARG A 333 8.40 -24.01 17.08
N GLY A 334 9.14 -23.01 16.62
CA GLY A 334 9.64 -23.00 15.24
C GLY A 334 10.80 -23.96 15.03
N PRO A 335 11.17 -24.22 13.77
CA PRO A 335 12.30 -25.08 13.45
C PRO A 335 13.61 -24.51 13.99
N ARG A 336 14.36 -25.33 14.70
CA ARG A 336 15.63 -24.96 15.36
C ARG A 336 16.82 -25.09 14.42
N ASN A 337 16.71 -25.97 13.43
CA ASN A 337 17.76 -26.31 12.49
C ASN A 337 17.17 -26.50 11.07
N GLN A 338 18.05 -26.71 10.08
CA GLN A 338 17.65 -26.83 8.67
C GLN A 338 16.83 -28.09 8.38
N LEU A 339 17.07 -29.19 9.11
CA LEU A 339 16.32 -30.44 8.94
C LEU A 339 14.88 -30.30 9.43
N GLU A 340 14.68 -29.75 10.63
CA GLU A 340 13.35 -29.41 11.14
C GLU A 340 12.65 -28.42 10.22
N ALA A 341 13.37 -27.44 9.67
CA ALA A 341 12.80 -26.50 8.72
C ALA A 341 12.34 -27.18 7.43
N SER A 342 13.10 -28.13 6.87
CA SER A 342 12.66 -28.85 5.66
C SER A 342 11.41 -29.67 5.92
N GLN A 343 11.36 -30.40 7.04
CA GLN A 343 10.19 -31.19 7.45
C GLN A 343 8.94 -30.32 7.62
N ARG A 344 9.08 -29.17 8.28
CA ARG A 344 7.98 -28.21 8.41
C ARG A 344 7.57 -27.63 7.06
N LEU A 345 8.55 -27.33 6.20
CA LEU A 345 8.30 -26.76 4.88
C LEU A 345 7.53 -27.72 3.97
N GLU A 346 7.80 -29.03 4.05
CA GLU A 346 7.01 -30.07 3.36
C GLU A 346 5.52 -30.03 3.74
N GLU A 347 5.19 -29.70 4.99
CA GLU A 347 3.81 -29.57 5.47
C GLU A 347 3.19 -28.23 5.04
N VAL A 348 3.90 -27.11 5.20
CA VAL A 348 3.31 -25.77 5.06
C VAL A 348 3.35 -25.22 3.64
N TYR A 349 4.34 -25.59 2.84
CA TYR A 349 4.50 -25.05 1.49
C TYR A 349 3.33 -25.41 0.56
N PRO A 350 2.78 -26.64 0.55
CA PRO A 350 1.60 -26.95 -0.25
C PRO A 350 0.36 -26.13 0.14
N LEU A 351 0.18 -25.82 1.44
CA LEU A 351 -0.91 -24.95 1.90
C LEU A 351 -0.72 -23.53 1.34
N PHE A 352 0.49 -23.01 1.44
CA PHE A 352 0.83 -21.68 0.93
C PHE A 352 0.69 -21.58 -0.58
N GLU A 353 1.17 -22.56 -1.35
CA GLU A 353 1.10 -22.56 -2.81
C GLU A 353 -0.36 -22.57 -3.29
N ARG A 354 -1.24 -23.36 -2.65
CA ARG A 354 -2.69 -23.31 -2.90
C ARG A 354 -3.30 -21.98 -2.51
N ALA A 355 -2.95 -21.42 -1.33
CA ALA A 355 -3.46 -20.14 -0.89
C ALA A 355 -3.06 -19.01 -1.87
N LEU A 356 -1.80 -19.00 -2.33
CA LEU A 356 -1.30 -18.04 -3.29
C LEU A 356 -2.00 -18.17 -4.65
N SER A 357 -2.20 -19.40 -5.13
CA SER A 357 -2.96 -19.66 -6.36
C SER A 357 -4.41 -19.20 -6.25
N ASN A 358 -5.10 -19.52 -5.15
CA ASN A 358 -6.48 -19.10 -4.90
C ASN A 358 -6.61 -17.59 -4.65
N ALA A 359 -5.53 -16.91 -4.27
CA ALA A 359 -5.45 -15.46 -4.18
C ALA A 359 -5.23 -14.77 -5.54
N GLY A 360 -5.10 -15.53 -6.64
CA GLY A 360 -4.87 -15.03 -7.99
C GLY A 360 -5.87 -13.97 -8.48
N PHE A 361 -7.11 -14.01 -7.99
CA PHE A 361 -8.13 -13.01 -8.31
C PHE A 361 -7.73 -11.58 -7.88
N LEU A 362 -6.83 -11.43 -6.91
CA LEU A 362 -6.33 -10.13 -6.47
C LEU A 362 -5.54 -9.41 -7.57
N GLY A 363 -5.09 -10.11 -8.61
CA GLY A 363 -4.54 -9.46 -9.81
C GLY A 363 -5.57 -8.59 -10.56
N GLY A 364 -6.87 -8.87 -10.40
CA GLY A 364 -7.95 -8.01 -10.89
C GLY A 364 -8.30 -6.84 -9.97
N VAL A 365 -7.75 -6.81 -8.74
CA VAL A 365 -8.03 -5.83 -7.69
C VAL A 365 -6.84 -4.87 -7.61
N THR A 366 -6.78 -3.92 -8.55
CA THR A 366 -5.58 -3.11 -8.80
C THR A 366 -5.39 -2.04 -7.72
N TRP A 367 -4.19 -2.00 -7.12
CA TRP A 367 -3.78 -0.91 -6.23
C TRP A 367 -3.09 0.18 -7.05
N ILE A 368 -3.39 1.43 -6.76
CA ILE A 368 -2.71 2.59 -7.37
C ILE A 368 -2.25 3.56 -6.30
N LEU A 369 -1.07 4.13 -6.46
CA LEU A 369 -0.56 5.26 -5.68
C LEU A 369 -0.72 6.52 -6.52
N VAL A 370 -1.53 7.48 -6.10
CA VAL A 370 -1.75 8.71 -6.88
C VAL A 370 -0.56 9.65 -6.72
N ASN A 371 0.06 10.04 -7.83
CA ASN A 371 1.20 10.96 -7.85
C ASN A 371 0.77 12.41 -8.10
N ASP A 372 -0.27 12.61 -8.93
CA ASP A 372 -0.70 13.93 -9.40
C ASP A 372 -2.18 13.89 -9.80
N SER A 373 -2.91 14.96 -9.49
CA SER A 373 -4.35 15.09 -9.72
C SER A 373 -4.67 16.49 -10.26
N LYS A 374 -4.95 16.58 -11.57
CA LYS A 374 -5.08 17.85 -12.29
C LYS A 374 -6.47 18.04 -12.89
N LEU A 375 -7.14 19.14 -12.53
CA LEU A 375 -8.44 19.50 -13.10
C LEU A 375 -8.32 19.85 -14.60
N GLN A 376 -9.04 19.10 -15.43
CA GLN A 376 -9.29 19.41 -16.83
C GLN A 376 -10.52 20.31 -16.94
N ARG A 377 -10.29 21.64 -17.02
CA ARG A 377 -11.36 22.65 -16.90
C ARG A 377 -12.49 22.49 -17.92
N ARG A 378 -12.19 21.99 -19.12
CA ARG A 378 -13.16 21.87 -20.20
C ARG A 378 -14.10 20.69 -19.97
N GLU A 379 -13.56 19.55 -19.56
CA GLU A 379 -14.26 18.31 -19.33
C GLU A 379 -14.89 18.23 -17.93
N ARG A 380 -14.43 19.08 -16.99
CA ARG A 380 -14.80 19.08 -15.56
C ARG A 380 -14.37 17.82 -14.79
N ASP A 381 -13.49 17.03 -15.37
CA ASP A 381 -12.88 15.86 -14.76
C ASP A 381 -11.44 16.14 -14.31
N PHE A 382 -10.86 15.20 -13.58
CA PHE A 382 -9.47 15.22 -13.12
C PHE A 382 -8.65 14.22 -13.91
N GLN A 383 -7.55 14.68 -14.51
CA GLN A 383 -6.51 13.81 -15.02
C GLN A 383 -5.66 13.32 -13.86
N ILE A 384 -5.68 12.02 -13.62
CA ILE A 384 -4.92 11.37 -12.57
C ILE A 384 -3.69 10.72 -13.20
N ARG A 385 -2.52 10.99 -12.62
CA ARG A 385 -1.30 10.20 -12.87
C ARG A 385 -1.00 9.40 -11.62
N ALA A 386 -0.91 8.09 -11.75
CA ALA A 386 -0.73 7.18 -10.64
C ALA A 386 0.29 6.09 -10.97
N ALA A 387 0.92 5.53 -9.95
CA ALA A 387 1.79 4.37 -10.04
C ALA A 387 0.99 3.12 -9.68
N LYS A 388 1.07 2.06 -10.49
CA LYS A 388 0.41 0.77 -10.24
C LYS A 388 1.16 0.04 -9.13
N GLY A 389 0.55 -0.06 -7.96
CA GLY A 389 1.07 -0.80 -6.80
C GLY A 389 0.98 -2.32 -6.97
N MET A 390 1.40 -2.83 -8.13
CA MET A 390 1.34 -4.22 -8.55
C MET A 390 2.76 -4.72 -8.87
N GLY A 391 2.98 -6.03 -8.75
CA GLY A 391 4.27 -6.64 -9.01
C GLY A 391 5.30 -6.45 -7.89
N ASP A 392 6.47 -7.10 -7.99
CA ASP A 392 7.47 -7.18 -6.91
C ASP A 392 8.50 -6.03 -6.89
N HIS A 393 8.41 -5.12 -7.86
CA HIS A 393 9.36 -4.02 -8.04
C HIS A 393 8.91 -2.76 -7.27
N PRO A 394 9.81 -2.09 -6.53
CA PRO A 394 9.46 -0.88 -5.78
C PRO A 394 9.23 0.35 -6.67
N ASP A 395 9.81 0.38 -7.87
CA ASP A 395 9.45 1.36 -8.89
C ASP A 395 8.25 0.85 -9.69
N PHE A 396 7.09 1.41 -9.39
CA PHE A 396 5.81 1.05 -9.97
C PHE A 396 5.62 1.57 -11.39
N ASP A 397 4.93 0.77 -12.22
CA ASP A 397 4.51 1.20 -13.56
C ASP A 397 3.55 2.38 -13.48
N VAL A 398 3.81 3.42 -14.26
CA VAL A 398 2.97 4.62 -14.26
C VAL A 398 1.78 4.43 -15.20
N MET A 399 0.60 4.87 -14.76
CA MET A 399 -0.61 4.96 -15.56
C MET A 399 -1.27 6.33 -15.42
N THR A 400 -2.10 6.65 -16.41
CA THR A 400 -2.95 7.84 -16.40
C THR A 400 -4.38 7.47 -16.71
N PHE A 401 -5.33 8.08 -16.02
CA PHE A 401 -6.77 7.92 -16.27
C PHE A 401 -7.52 9.19 -15.88
N THR A 402 -8.79 9.30 -16.24
CA THR A 402 -9.65 10.40 -15.83
C THR A 402 -10.56 9.97 -14.68
N SER A 403 -10.80 10.87 -13.74
CA SER A 403 -11.70 10.67 -12.60
C SER A 403 -12.66 11.85 -12.50
N PRO A 404 -13.96 11.61 -12.23
CA PRO A 404 -14.91 12.70 -12.00
C PRO A 404 -14.63 13.47 -10.69
N THR A 405 -13.79 12.91 -9.82
CA THR A 405 -13.43 13.49 -8.52
C THR A 405 -11.91 13.61 -8.37
N ALA A 406 -11.48 14.64 -7.64
CA ALA A 406 -10.08 14.80 -7.29
C ALA A 406 -9.65 13.66 -6.36
N LEU A 407 -8.53 13.01 -6.68
CA LEU A 407 -7.87 12.07 -5.78
C LEU A 407 -6.73 12.76 -5.04
N ALA A 408 -6.47 12.35 -3.80
CA ALA A 408 -5.38 12.86 -2.99
C ALA A 408 -4.04 12.32 -3.50
N GLU A 409 -3.05 13.20 -3.61
CA GLU A 409 -1.67 12.83 -3.90
C GLU A 409 -1.07 12.00 -2.76
N ASP A 410 -0.06 11.19 -3.08
CA ASP A 410 0.69 10.33 -2.15
C ASP A 410 -0.21 9.36 -1.35
N THR A 411 -1.35 8.99 -1.92
CA THR A 411 -2.37 8.14 -1.29
C THR A 411 -2.65 6.91 -2.15
N PHE A 412 -2.79 5.75 -1.49
CA PHE A 412 -3.17 4.52 -2.15
C PHE A 412 -4.69 4.45 -2.35
N TYR A 413 -5.10 3.99 -3.54
CA TYR A 413 -6.48 3.69 -3.88
C TYR A 413 -6.60 2.27 -4.40
N LEU A 414 -7.72 1.63 -4.08
CA LEU A 414 -8.16 0.39 -4.69
C LEU A 414 -9.05 0.71 -5.90
N LEU A 415 -8.64 0.32 -7.11
CA LEU A 415 -9.48 0.49 -8.29
C LEU A 415 -10.57 -0.58 -8.32
N THR A 416 -11.82 -0.12 -8.39
CA THR A 416 -13.01 -0.96 -8.54
C THR A 416 -13.80 -0.56 -9.78
N PRO A 417 -14.77 -1.37 -10.22
CA PRO A 417 -15.68 -0.99 -11.30
C PRO A 417 -16.42 0.36 -11.06
N ASP A 418 -16.67 0.74 -9.81
CA ASP A 418 -17.35 1.99 -9.46
C ASP A 418 -16.41 3.18 -9.26
N GLY A 419 -15.11 2.94 -9.40
CA GLY A 419 -14.07 3.94 -9.23
C GLY A 419 -13.08 3.64 -8.11
N PRO A 420 -12.17 4.59 -7.85
CA PRO A 420 -11.13 4.45 -6.84
C PRO A 420 -11.70 4.51 -5.41
N MET A 421 -11.34 3.56 -4.55
CA MET A 421 -11.63 3.59 -3.12
C MET A 421 -10.38 3.97 -2.33
N ASP A 422 -10.46 5.04 -1.53
CA ASP A 422 -9.36 5.50 -0.68
C ASP A 422 -8.98 4.42 0.33
N MET A 423 -7.71 4.04 0.36
CA MET A 423 -7.20 3.01 1.27
C MET A 423 -6.78 3.58 2.64
N THR A 424 -6.83 4.90 2.81
CA THR A 424 -6.56 5.58 4.09
C THR A 424 -7.72 5.37 5.06
N PRO A 425 -7.45 5.15 6.36
CA PRO A 425 -6.15 5.09 7.04
C PRO A 425 -5.53 3.69 7.10
N LEU A 426 -6.03 2.70 6.35
CA LEU A 426 -5.57 1.31 6.46
C LEU A 426 -4.22 1.05 5.78
N VAL A 427 -3.91 1.77 4.70
CA VAL A 427 -2.64 1.64 3.95
C VAL A 427 -2.05 3.01 3.71
N VAL A 428 -0.73 3.11 3.91
CA VAL A 428 0.04 4.34 3.65
C VAL A 428 1.33 4.04 2.89
N PHE A 429 1.84 5.04 2.18
CA PHE A 429 3.18 5.05 1.61
C PHE A 429 4.01 6.09 2.35
N ARG A 430 4.99 5.64 3.14
CA ARG A 430 5.77 6.52 4.03
C ARG A 430 7.24 6.12 4.06
N PRO A 431 8.15 7.09 4.30
CA PRO A 431 9.54 6.77 4.55
C PRO A 431 9.67 6.03 5.88
N CYS A 432 10.23 4.83 5.85
CA CYS A 432 10.51 4.08 7.07
C CYS A 432 11.78 4.63 7.74
N PRO A 433 11.74 4.97 9.04
CA PRO A 433 12.85 5.60 9.74
C PRO A 433 14.04 4.65 9.97
N ALA A 434 13.80 3.33 9.96
CA ALA A 434 14.85 2.33 10.18
C ALA A 434 15.68 2.04 8.92
N CYS A 435 15.07 2.11 7.74
CA CYS A 435 15.74 1.77 6.48
C CYS A 435 15.96 2.97 5.54
N HIS A 436 15.37 4.13 5.85
CA HIS A 436 15.41 5.35 5.04
C HIS A 436 14.90 5.17 3.59
N GLN A 437 13.96 4.24 3.39
CA GLN A 437 13.31 3.99 2.09
C GLN A 437 11.80 4.19 2.22
N GLN A 438 11.14 4.53 1.11
CA GLN A 438 9.68 4.55 1.05
C GLN A 438 9.16 3.11 1.11
N GLU A 439 8.23 2.85 2.01
CA GLU A 439 7.63 1.54 2.18
C GLU A 439 6.11 1.63 2.20
N VAL A 440 5.45 0.61 1.64
CA VAL A 440 4.02 0.39 1.82
C VAL A 440 3.81 -0.20 3.21
N ALA A 441 2.95 0.41 3.99
CA ALA A 441 2.65 -0.02 5.36
C ALA A 441 1.15 -0.09 5.60
N TYR A 442 0.73 -0.97 6.50
CA TYR A 442 -0.67 -1.13 6.89
C TYR A 442 -0.88 -0.82 8.36
N ALA A 443 -2.06 -0.31 8.70
CA ALA A 443 -2.43 -0.01 10.07
C ALA A 443 -2.43 -1.29 10.91
N GLU A 444 -1.61 -1.32 11.95
CA GLU A 444 -1.56 -2.41 12.92
C GLU A 444 -2.33 -2.03 14.18
N GLY A 445 -2.26 -0.78 14.62
CA GLY A 445 -2.96 -0.35 15.82
C GLY A 445 -2.79 1.12 16.15
N LEU A 446 -3.30 1.52 17.31
CA LEU A 446 -3.18 2.83 17.89
C LEU A 446 -2.21 2.76 19.07
N ASP A 447 -1.26 3.70 19.08
CA ASP A 447 -0.42 4.03 20.22
C ASP A 447 -0.86 5.39 20.77
N ASP A 448 -1.24 5.43 22.05
CA ASP A 448 -1.78 6.63 22.70
C ASP A 448 -0.85 7.85 22.61
N ARG A 449 0.46 7.63 22.46
CA ARG A 449 1.47 8.69 22.44
C ARG A 449 1.94 9.04 21.05
N LYS A 450 2.10 8.02 20.19
CA LYS A 450 2.76 8.15 18.88
C LYS A 450 1.77 8.22 17.72
N GLY A 451 0.51 7.85 17.93
CA GLY A 451 -0.52 7.84 16.90
C GLY A 451 -0.74 6.46 16.29
N VAL A 452 -1.10 6.39 15.01
CA VAL A 452 -1.33 5.12 14.34
C VAL A 452 0.00 4.41 14.10
N ALA A 453 0.12 3.18 14.59
CA ALA A 453 1.22 2.28 14.30
C ALA A 453 0.97 1.56 12.97
N PHE A 454 1.89 1.74 12.02
CA PHE A 454 1.90 1.14 10.70
C PHE A 454 3.02 0.13 10.58
N LYS A 455 2.70 -1.11 10.25
CA LYS A 455 3.69 -2.15 9.98
C LYS A 455 3.99 -2.22 8.50
N THR A 456 5.27 -2.18 8.13
CA THR A 456 5.69 -2.19 6.73
C THR A 456 5.65 -3.61 6.16
N PHE A 457 5.21 -3.75 4.90
CA PHE A 457 5.07 -5.07 4.28
C PHE A 457 6.41 -5.75 3.97
N ASP A 458 7.43 -4.99 3.53
CA ASP A 458 8.72 -5.58 3.10
C ASP A 458 9.55 -6.05 4.29
N ARG A 459 9.70 -5.17 5.30
CA ARG A 459 10.63 -5.40 6.42
C ARG A 459 9.97 -5.64 7.77
N GLY A 460 8.67 -5.39 7.90
CA GLY A 460 7.96 -5.52 9.18
C GLY A 460 8.35 -4.46 10.20
N HIS A 461 8.93 -3.34 9.77
CA HIS A 461 9.25 -2.22 10.66
C HIS A 461 7.97 -1.47 11.03
N VAL A 462 7.97 -0.82 12.18
CA VAL A 462 6.84 0.00 12.64
C VAL A 462 7.13 1.48 12.39
N VAL A 463 6.21 2.15 11.68
CA VAL A 463 6.19 3.59 11.43
C VAL A 463 5.00 4.18 12.17
N TYR A 464 5.12 5.38 12.73
CA TYR A 464 4.02 6.02 13.44
C TYR A 464 3.54 7.26 12.68
N ASP A 465 2.23 7.46 12.60
CA ASP A 465 1.60 8.66 12.00
C ASP A 465 0.47 9.16 12.91
N SER A 466 0.68 10.32 13.52
CA SER A 466 -0.31 10.96 14.40
C SER A 466 -1.42 11.68 13.64
N SER A 467 -1.23 11.97 12.34
CA SER A 467 -2.23 12.69 11.53
C SER A 467 -3.45 11.84 11.20
N LEU A 468 -3.31 10.51 11.23
CA LEU A 468 -4.35 9.55 10.86
C LEU A 468 -5.13 8.98 12.06
N VAL A 469 -4.86 9.47 13.28
CA VAL A 469 -5.51 8.96 14.50
C VAL A 469 -7.02 9.15 14.45
N GLU A 470 -7.50 10.35 14.08
CA GLU A 470 -8.93 10.62 14.01
C GLU A 470 -9.60 9.83 12.89
N GLU A 471 -8.94 9.66 11.75
CA GLU A 471 -9.48 8.84 10.65
C GLU A 471 -9.59 7.37 11.04
N LEU A 472 -8.58 6.84 11.75
CA LEU A 472 -8.63 5.46 12.25
C LEU A 472 -9.64 5.32 13.39
N ARG A 473 -9.80 6.33 14.26
CA ARG A 473 -10.87 6.35 15.27
C ARG A 473 -12.25 6.39 14.62
N HIS A 474 -12.46 7.16 13.57
CA HIS A 474 -13.72 7.16 12.83
C HIS A 474 -14.03 5.80 12.20
N LEU A 475 -13.01 5.06 11.74
CA LEU A 475 -13.21 3.66 11.35
C LEU A 475 -13.69 2.79 12.52
N VAL A 476 -13.36 3.13 13.77
CA VAL A 476 -13.73 2.37 14.98
C VAL A 476 -15.05 2.85 15.60
N GLU A 477 -15.39 4.13 15.48
CA GLU A 477 -16.48 4.79 16.21
C GLU A 477 -17.81 4.88 15.44
N ASP A 478 -17.84 4.57 14.13
CA ASP A 478 -19.05 4.67 13.29
C ASP A 478 -20.22 3.73 13.72
N GLU A 479 -20.08 3.00 14.83
CA GLU A 479 -21.15 2.22 15.47
C GLU A 479 -22.15 3.07 16.30
N GLY A 480 -21.83 4.32 16.65
CA GLY A 480 -22.62 5.07 17.64
C GLY A 480 -23.84 5.83 17.11
N ASN A 481 -23.92 6.09 15.80
CA ASN A 481 -24.88 7.05 15.23
C ASN A 481 -25.84 6.44 14.19
N GLY A 482 -25.85 5.11 14.08
CA GLY A 482 -26.97 4.37 13.50
C GLY A 482 -28.19 4.54 14.39
N ARG A 483 -28.79 5.73 14.36
CA ARG A 483 -30.17 5.94 14.79
C ARG A 483 -30.99 4.82 14.17
N GLU A 484 -31.58 3.99 15.02
CA GLU A 484 -32.89 3.44 14.76
C GLU A 484 -33.76 4.60 14.26
N SER A 485 -33.89 4.70 12.93
CA SER A 485 -35.07 5.28 12.34
C SER A 485 -36.19 4.29 12.61
N ASP A 486 -36.66 4.30 13.86
CA ASP A 486 -38.00 3.90 14.23
C ASP A 486 -38.96 4.85 13.50
N THR A 487 -39.27 4.50 12.25
CA THR A 487 -40.51 4.94 11.63
C THR A 487 -41.55 3.87 11.90
N ALA A 488 -42.44 4.25 12.83
CA ALA A 488 -43.75 3.68 13.08
C ALA A 488 -44.66 3.64 11.84
#